data_AF-A0A9P6D1C0-F1
#
_entry.id   AF-A0A9P6D1C0-F1
#
_cell.length_a   1.000
_cell.length_b   1.000
_cell.length_c   1.000
_cell.angle_alpha   90.00
_cell.angle_beta   90.00
_cell.angle_gamma   90.00
#
_symmetry.space_group_name_H-M   'P 1'
#
loop_
_entity.id
_entity.type
_entity.pdbx_description
1 polymer ?
#
loop_
_entity_poly.entity_id
_entity_poly.type
_entity_poly.pdbx_seq_one_letter_code
_entity_poly.pdbx_strand_id
1 'polypeptide(L)'
;MTGLHSRFVPQIKYLHQDFKHWLGLLLLRKGVEDILDAYPTSLDNDGTHPITDIWLAAVFKELKDCDRLPFLEGKGEGRLVFGFSINSFEPIGMKPGKKSYSSTGIWVICYNFPPHLRYLPENIYLAGVIAGLHKPDTHHIN
;
A
#
# COMPACT_ATOMS: atom_id res chain seq x y z
N MET A 1 -33.66 37.08 0.62
CA MET A 1 -33.43 35.63 0.72
C MET A 1 -32.00 35.35 0.30
N THR A 2 -31.07 35.26 1.26
CA THR A 2 -29.64 35.02 1.01
C THR A 2 -29.39 33.51 0.99
N GLY A 3 -29.03 32.99 -0.19
CA GLY A 3 -28.68 31.57 -0.35
C GLY A 3 -27.46 31.22 0.50
N LEU A 4 -27.63 30.29 1.45
CA LEU A 4 -26.49 29.69 2.15
C LEU A 4 -25.68 28.88 1.13
N HIS A 5 -24.57 29.45 0.67
CA HIS A 5 -23.54 28.67 0.02
C HIS A 5 -22.94 27.70 1.04
N SER A 6 -23.18 26.40 0.84
CA SER A 6 -22.52 25.33 1.57
C SER A 6 -21.01 25.46 1.41
N ARG A 7 -20.33 25.97 2.44
CA ARG A 7 -18.87 26.04 2.49
C ARG A 7 -18.31 24.63 2.73
N PHE A 8 -17.53 24.11 1.79
CA PHE A 8 -16.77 22.89 2.00
C PHE A 8 -15.64 23.18 2.99
N VAL A 9 -15.66 22.48 4.13
CA VAL A 9 -14.58 22.53 5.11
C VAL A 9 -13.90 21.16 5.10
N PRO A 10 -12.58 21.07 4.83
CA PRO A 10 -11.86 19.80 4.92
C PRO A 10 -12.02 19.20 6.31
N GLN A 11 -12.50 17.95 6.40
CA GLN A 11 -12.63 17.28 7.71
C GLN A 11 -11.29 16.74 8.20
N ILE A 12 -10.44 16.25 7.29
CA ILE A 12 -9.11 15.72 7.58
C ILE A 12 -8.19 16.12 6.43
N LYS A 13 -7.01 16.66 6.77
CA LYS A 13 -5.95 16.93 5.79
C LYS A 13 -5.01 15.73 5.74
N TYR A 14 -4.70 15.26 4.54
CA TYR A 14 -3.58 14.36 4.37
C TYR A 14 -2.29 15.16 4.66
N LEU A 15 -1.53 14.69 5.64
CA LEU A 15 -0.16 15.15 5.87
C LEU A 15 0.76 14.03 5.41
N HIS A 16 1.63 14.35 4.48
CA HIS A 16 2.60 13.38 3.99
C HIS A 16 3.59 13.06 5.12
N GLN A 17 3.68 11.78 5.44
CA GLN A 17 4.70 11.24 6.33
C GLN A 17 5.88 10.80 5.47
N ASP A 18 7.11 11.11 5.86
CA ASP A 18 8.29 10.60 5.16
C ASP A 18 8.37 9.06 5.27
N PHE A 19 8.68 8.39 4.16
CA PHE A 19 8.72 6.93 4.11
C PHE A 19 9.80 6.34 5.02
N LYS A 20 10.99 6.94 5.09
CA LYS A 20 12.07 6.44 5.95
C LYS A 20 11.70 6.57 7.41
N HIS A 21 11.05 7.68 7.77
CA HIS A 21 10.54 7.88 9.12
C HIS A 21 9.45 6.86 9.49
N TRP A 22 8.49 6.63 8.60
CA TRP A 22 7.48 5.59 8.78
C TRP A 22 8.11 4.20 8.94
N LEU A 23 9.04 3.83 8.06
CA LEU A 23 9.71 2.53 8.11
C LEU A 23 10.53 2.38 9.39
N GLY A 24 11.23 3.43 9.83
CA GLY A 24 11.95 3.43 11.12
C GLY A 24 11.02 3.16 12.29
N LEU A 25 9.86 3.83 12.34
CA LEU A 25 8.84 3.58 13.38
C LEU A 25 8.26 2.16 13.29
N LEU A 26 8.07 1.64 12.07
CA LEU A 26 7.59 0.29 11.83
C LEU A 26 8.53 -0.75 12.47
N LEU A 27 9.85 -0.61 12.21
CA LEU A 27 10.90 -1.52 12.66
C LEU A 27 11.19 -1.39 14.17
N LEU A 28 11.01 -0.19 14.75
CA LEU A 28 11.14 0.02 16.20
C LEU A 28 10.10 -0.73 17.04
N ARG A 29 9.03 -1.24 16.44
CA ARG A 29 8.00 -2.00 17.16
C ARG A 29 8.54 -3.39 17.49
N LYS A 30 8.47 -3.74 18.78
CA LYS A 30 8.93 -5.03 19.29
C LYS A 30 8.35 -6.21 18.49
N GLY A 31 9.23 -7.09 18.04
CA GLY A 31 8.88 -8.32 17.32
C GLY A 31 8.55 -8.13 15.84
N VAL A 32 8.57 -6.90 15.32
CA VAL A 32 8.32 -6.67 13.89
C VAL A 32 9.43 -7.26 13.04
N GLU A 33 10.70 -6.95 13.34
CA GLU A 33 11.84 -7.48 12.58
C GLU A 33 11.82 -9.02 12.53
N ASP A 34 11.58 -9.67 13.68
CA ASP A 34 11.44 -11.13 13.77
C ASP A 34 10.36 -11.67 12.82
N ILE A 35 9.21 -10.99 12.72
CA ILE A 35 8.12 -11.38 11.82
C ILE A 35 8.52 -11.18 10.35
N LEU A 36 9.14 -10.04 10.03
CA LEU A 36 9.51 -9.68 8.65
C LEU A 36 10.60 -10.61 8.08
N ASP A 37 11.49 -11.11 8.94
CA ASP A 37 12.54 -12.05 8.56
C ASP A 37 12.01 -13.50 8.49
N ALA A 38 11.16 -13.90 9.43
CA ALA A 38 10.68 -15.28 9.51
C ALA A 38 9.65 -15.64 8.43
N TYR A 39 8.69 -14.77 8.14
CA TYR A 39 7.53 -15.15 7.32
C TYR A 39 7.90 -15.59 5.89
N PRO A 40 8.76 -14.86 5.13
CA PRO A 40 9.14 -15.29 3.79
C PRO A 40 9.80 -16.68 3.74
N THR A 41 10.56 -17.02 4.77
CA THR A 41 11.28 -18.31 4.87
C THR A 41 10.40 -19.44 5.40
N SER A 42 9.31 -19.11 6.11
CA SER A 42 8.38 -20.09 6.69
C SER A 42 7.49 -20.79 5.65
N LEU A 43 7.47 -20.30 4.42
CA LEU A 43 6.60 -20.78 3.36
C LEU A 43 7.30 -21.85 2.53
N ASP A 44 6.92 -23.11 2.76
CA ASP A 44 7.35 -24.20 1.90
C ASP A 44 6.59 -24.17 0.56
N ASN A 45 7.34 -24.32 -0.52
CA ASN A 45 6.80 -24.54 -1.85
C ASN A 45 7.44 -25.79 -2.42
N ASP A 46 6.83 -26.94 -2.12
CA ASP A 46 7.19 -28.24 -2.66
C ASP A 46 6.70 -28.44 -4.11
N GLY A 47 6.01 -27.43 -4.68
CA GLY A 47 5.42 -27.47 -6.02
C GLY A 47 4.18 -28.34 -6.14
N THR A 48 3.70 -28.94 -5.05
CA THR A 48 2.51 -29.82 -5.05
C THR A 48 1.25 -29.09 -4.61
N HIS A 49 1.41 -28.03 -3.82
CA HIS A 49 0.32 -27.23 -3.29
C HIS A 49 0.01 -25.97 -4.11
N PRO A 50 -1.25 -25.50 -4.12
CA PRO A 50 -1.60 -24.23 -4.73
C PRO A 50 -0.79 -23.06 -4.15
N ILE A 51 -0.45 -22.10 -5.00
CA ILE A 51 0.18 -20.84 -4.56
C ILE A 51 -0.85 -20.04 -3.73
N THR A 52 -0.62 -19.97 -2.42
CA THR A 52 -1.49 -19.27 -1.46
C THR A 52 -1.01 -17.87 -1.10
N ASP A 53 0.26 -17.57 -1.35
CA ASP A 53 0.87 -16.25 -1.11
C ASP A 53 1.86 -15.90 -2.22
N ILE A 54 2.10 -14.60 -2.42
CA ILE A 54 2.98 -14.10 -3.46
C ILE A 54 4.41 -14.62 -3.30
N TRP A 55 4.89 -14.86 -2.07
CA TRP A 55 6.24 -15.35 -1.79
C TRP A 55 6.55 -16.70 -2.41
N LEU A 56 5.51 -17.50 -2.71
CA LEU A 56 5.66 -18.78 -3.39
C LEU A 56 5.90 -18.61 -4.90
N ALA A 57 5.73 -17.40 -5.45
CA ALA A 57 5.94 -17.12 -6.86
C ALA A 57 7.43 -17.22 -7.25
N ALA A 58 7.69 -17.76 -8.45
CA ALA A 58 9.04 -17.95 -8.97
C ALA A 58 9.87 -16.65 -9.00
N VAL A 59 9.23 -15.52 -9.26
CA VAL A 59 9.89 -14.20 -9.35
C VAL A 59 10.68 -13.85 -8.08
N PHE A 60 10.23 -14.25 -6.89
CA PHE A 60 10.94 -13.96 -5.64
C PHE A 60 12.11 -14.91 -5.41
N LYS A 61 11.95 -16.20 -5.77
CA LYS A 61 13.03 -17.20 -5.69
C LYS A 61 14.15 -16.92 -6.68
N GLU A 62 13.79 -16.45 -7.87
CA GLU A 62 14.71 -16.22 -8.98
C GLU A 62 15.30 -14.81 -8.98
N LEU A 63 14.82 -13.92 -8.10
CA LEU A 63 15.38 -12.59 -7.95
C LEU A 63 16.82 -12.68 -7.46
N LYS A 64 17.74 -12.17 -8.28
CA LYS A 64 19.18 -12.19 -8.01
C LYS A 64 19.72 -10.80 -7.75
N ASP A 65 20.73 -10.71 -6.91
CA ASP A 65 21.53 -9.50 -6.72
C ASP A 65 22.56 -9.31 -7.86
N CYS A 66 23.39 -8.28 -7.74
CA CYS A 66 24.45 -7.98 -8.70
C CYS A 66 25.50 -9.10 -8.83
N ASP A 67 25.64 -9.93 -7.80
CA ASP A 67 26.57 -11.06 -7.73
C ASP A 67 25.95 -12.38 -8.23
N ARG A 68 24.70 -12.31 -8.72
CA ARG A 68 23.90 -13.46 -9.20
C ARG A 68 23.50 -14.44 -8.08
N LEU A 69 23.55 -14.00 -6.83
CA LEU A 69 23.07 -14.77 -5.67
C LEU A 69 21.59 -14.45 -5.40
N PRO A 70 20.83 -15.34 -4.73
CA PRO A 70 19.45 -15.06 -4.35
C PRO A 70 19.35 -13.77 -3.51
N PHE A 71 18.62 -12.78 -4.01
CA PHE A 71 18.53 -11.45 -3.40
C PHE A 71 17.96 -11.49 -1.98
N LEU A 72 17.01 -12.40 -1.74
CA LEU A 72 16.22 -12.47 -0.51
C LEU A 72 16.88 -13.31 0.61
N GLU A 73 18.00 -13.99 0.35
CA GLU A 73 18.76 -14.75 1.38
C GLU A 73 19.66 -13.86 2.25
N GLY A 74 19.32 -12.56 2.39
CA GLY A 74 20.12 -11.49 2.99
C GLY A 74 21.09 -11.91 4.10
N LYS A 75 22.40 -11.74 3.87
CA LYS A 75 23.45 -12.05 4.84
C LYS A 75 23.60 -10.94 5.88
N GLY A 76 22.69 -10.89 6.86
CA GLY A 76 22.71 -9.90 7.95
C GLY A 76 22.14 -8.53 7.55
N GLU A 77 21.34 -8.48 6.48
CA GLU A 77 20.64 -7.28 6.00
C GLU A 77 19.14 -7.56 5.87
N GLY A 78 18.30 -6.61 6.28
CA GLY A 78 16.85 -6.70 6.09
C GLY A 78 16.47 -6.58 4.61
N ARG A 79 16.02 -7.68 4.00
CA ARG A 79 15.54 -7.73 2.60
C ARG A 79 14.02 -7.60 2.56
N LEU A 80 13.55 -6.37 2.41
CA LEU A 80 12.13 -6.04 2.41
C LEU A 80 11.57 -5.95 0.99
N VAL A 81 10.38 -6.51 0.78
CA VAL A 81 9.60 -6.44 -0.46
C VAL A 81 8.36 -5.60 -0.21
N PHE A 82 8.15 -4.60 -1.07
CA PHE A 82 7.01 -3.70 -1.01
C PHE A 82 6.14 -3.81 -2.26
N GLY A 83 4.82 -3.80 -2.05
CA GLY A 83 3.82 -3.66 -3.11
C GLY A 83 3.17 -2.29 -3.07
N PHE A 84 2.73 -1.82 -4.25
CA PHE A 84 1.89 -0.65 -4.36
C PHE A 84 0.46 -1.07 -4.64
N SER A 85 -0.47 -0.53 -3.88
CA SER A 85 -1.90 -0.57 -4.17
C SER A 85 -2.39 0.83 -4.51
N ILE A 86 -3.10 0.97 -5.62
CA ILE A 86 -3.61 2.24 -6.11
C ILE A 86 -5.10 2.07 -6.34
N ASN A 87 -5.92 2.82 -5.60
CA ASN A 87 -7.37 2.68 -5.66
C ASN A 87 -8.07 4.03 -5.48
N SER A 88 -9.17 4.20 -6.21
CA SER A 88 -10.00 5.40 -6.15
C SER A 88 -11.17 5.20 -5.20
N PHE A 89 -11.47 6.22 -4.41
CA PHE A 89 -12.59 6.26 -3.47
C PHE A 89 -13.33 7.61 -3.56
N GLU A 90 -14.58 7.62 -3.12
CA GLU A 90 -15.39 8.85 -3.01
C GLU A 90 -15.15 9.46 -1.62
N PRO A 91 -14.41 10.59 -1.50
CA PRO A 91 -14.00 11.12 -0.20
C PRO A 91 -15.16 11.71 0.61
N ILE A 92 -16.31 11.99 -0.03
CA ILE A 92 -17.49 12.61 0.60
C ILE A 92 -18.56 11.55 0.99
N GLY A 93 -18.31 10.27 0.66
CA GLY A 93 -19.26 9.18 0.80
C GLY A 93 -20.36 9.20 -0.26
N MET A 94 -20.97 8.04 -0.52
CA MET A 94 -22.07 7.92 -1.48
C MET A 94 -23.33 8.60 -0.94
N LYS A 95 -23.61 9.83 -1.39
CA LYS A 95 -24.85 10.54 -1.09
C LYS A 95 -25.66 10.68 -2.39
N PRO A 96 -26.88 10.08 -2.47
CA PRO A 96 -27.74 10.23 -3.63
C PRO A 96 -27.96 11.71 -3.98
N GLY A 97 -27.79 12.07 -5.25
CA GLY A 97 -28.05 13.42 -5.76
C GLY A 97 -26.92 14.44 -5.59
N LYS A 98 -25.75 14.07 -5.03
CA LYS A 98 -24.56 14.96 -5.00
C LYS A 98 -23.60 14.67 -6.16
N LYS A 99 -22.83 15.70 -6.55
CA LYS A 99 -21.72 15.55 -7.50
C LYS A 99 -20.73 14.52 -6.94
N SER A 100 -20.35 13.55 -7.77
CA SER A 100 -19.31 12.57 -7.42
C SER A 100 -17.93 13.22 -7.54
N TYR A 101 -17.09 12.99 -6.55
CA TYR A 101 -15.69 13.36 -6.50
C TYR A 101 -14.87 12.08 -6.33
N SER A 102 -13.82 11.90 -7.12
CA SER A 102 -12.88 10.80 -6.88
C SER A 102 -11.63 11.32 -6.18
N SER A 103 -11.02 10.46 -5.37
CA SER A 103 -9.66 10.63 -4.88
C SER A 103 -8.98 9.28 -4.96
N THR A 104 -7.74 9.26 -5.44
CA THR A 104 -6.97 8.03 -5.64
C THR A 104 -5.87 7.96 -4.60
N GLY A 105 -5.95 6.99 -3.70
CA GLY A 105 -4.89 6.72 -2.74
C GLY A 105 -3.80 5.84 -3.34
N ILE A 106 -2.57 6.02 -2.87
CA ILE A 106 -1.42 5.16 -3.15
C ILE A 106 -0.94 4.61 -1.81
N TRP A 107 -1.11 3.31 -1.62
CA TRP A 107 -0.69 2.58 -0.42
C TRP A 107 0.51 1.70 -0.72
N VAL A 108 1.44 1.64 0.23
CA VAL A 108 2.59 0.73 0.20
C VAL A 108 2.37 -0.34 1.25
N ILE A 109 2.49 -1.59 0.81
CA ILE A 109 2.25 -2.80 1.60
C ILE A 109 3.59 -3.52 1.74
N CYS A 110 4.01 -3.80 2.97
CA CYS A 110 5.19 -4.64 3.22
C CYS A 110 4.78 -6.11 3.13
N TYR A 111 5.22 -6.81 2.09
CA TYR A 111 4.85 -8.21 1.88
C TYR A 111 5.57 -9.18 2.82
N ASN A 112 6.64 -8.75 3.50
CA ASN A 112 7.30 -9.55 4.54
C ASN A 112 6.37 -9.84 5.73
N PHE A 113 5.28 -9.11 5.93
CA PHE A 113 4.25 -9.52 6.90
C PHE A 113 3.38 -10.67 6.35
N PRO A 114 2.88 -11.58 7.20
CA PRO A 114 1.85 -12.54 6.81
C PRO A 114 0.54 -11.84 6.38
N PRO A 115 -0.31 -12.49 5.55
CA PRO A 115 -1.56 -11.94 5.04
C PRO A 115 -2.46 -11.27 6.09
N HIS A 116 -2.56 -11.86 7.27
CA HIS A 116 -3.41 -11.36 8.36
C HIS A 116 -2.83 -10.11 9.05
N LEU A 117 -1.56 -9.76 8.82
CA LEU A 117 -0.91 -8.56 9.37
C LEU A 117 -0.64 -7.49 8.32
N ARG A 118 -0.30 -7.86 7.08
CA ARG A 118 0.20 -6.91 6.06
C ARG A 118 -0.82 -5.83 5.65
N TYR A 119 -2.12 -6.10 5.83
CA TYR A 119 -3.20 -5.17 5.48
C TYR A 119 -3.80 -4.43 6.68
N LEU A 120 -3.24 -4.60 7.87
CA LEU A 120 -3.67 -3.83 9.04
C LEU A 120 -3.29 -2.36 8.86
N PRO A 121 -4.13 -1.39 9.25
CA PRO A 121 -3.86 0.04 9.07
C PRO A 121 -2.51 0.50 9.62
N GLU A 122 -2.04 -0.09 10.72
CA GLU A 122 -0.75 0.19 11.35
C GLU A 122 0.47 -0.35 10.58
N ASN A 123 0.27 -1.22 9.59
CA ASN A 123 1.32 -1.83 8.76
C ASN A 123 1.29 -1.35 7.30
N ILE A 124 0.31 -0.51 6.94
CA ILE A 124 0.21 0.10 5.62
C ILE A 124 0.75 1.52 5.68
N TYR A 125 1.56 1.89 4.69
CA TYR A 125 1.99 3.27 4.49
C TYR A 125 1.13 3.95 3.43
N LEU A 126 0.57 5.13 3.73
CA LEU A 126 -0.12 5.96 2.74
C LEU A 126 0.89 6.90 2.06
N ALA A 127 1.38 6.49 0.90
CA ALA A 127 2.40 7.21 0.13
C ALA A 127 1.88 8.51 -0.48
N GLY A 128 0.59 8.57 -0.82
CA GLY A 128 0.00 9.78 -1.36
C GLY A 128 -1.49 9.66 -1.67
N VAL A 129 -2.09 10.81 -1.95
CA VAL A 129 -3.46 10.92 -2.44
C VAL A 129 -3.48 11.87 -3.63
N ILE A 130 -3.95 11.38 -4.76
CA ILE A 130 -4.18 12.16 -5.97
C ILE A 130 -5.64 12.61 -5.96
N ALA A 131 -5.88 13.92 -5.99
CA ALA A 131 -7.22 14.45 -6.17
C ALA A 131 -7.74 14.11 -7.57
N GLY A 132 -8.97 13.61 -7.68
CA GLY A 132 -9.58 13.33 -8.96
C GLY A 132 -9.69 14.59 -9.82
N LEU A 133 -9.48 14.44 -11.13
CA LEU A 133 -9.75 15.48 -12.10
C LEU A 133 -11.23 15.88 -12.00
N HIS A 134 -11.51 17.18 -12.12
CA HIS A 134 -12.89 17.63 -12.33
C HIS A 134 -13.50 16.87 -13.50
N LYS A 135 -14.79 16.51 -13.37
CA LYS A 135 -15.57 15.84 -14.41
C LYS A 135 -15.27 16.50 -15.77
N PRO A 136 -14.88 15.74 -16.81
CA PRO A 136 -14.63 16.33 -18.12
C PRO A 136 -15.87 17.11 -18.57
N ASP A 137 -15.64 18.32 -19.10
CA ASP A 137 -16.72 19.15 -19.61
C ASP A 137 -17.40 18.41 -20.77
N THR A 138 -18.73 18.48 -20.82
CA THR A 138 -19.55 17.75 -21.79
C THR A 138 -19.19 18.15 -23.23
N HIS A 139 -18.59 19.33 -23.41
CA HIS A 139 -18.10 19.85 -24.69
C HIS A 139 -16.79 19.20 -25.19
N HIS A 140 -16.13 18.37 -24.39
CA HIS A 140 -14.89 17.66 -24.75
C HIS A 140 -15.10 16.16 -24.97
N ILE A 141 -16.35 15.71 -25.09
CA ILE A 141 -16.69 14.35 -25.53
C ILE A 141 -17.05 14.49 -27.01
N ASN A 142 -16.24 13.88 -27.88
CA ASN A 142 -16.30 13.94 -29.36
C ASN A 142 -17.72 13.99 -29.95
#